data_AF-A0A7R9ZJ22-F1
#
_entry.id   AF-A0A7R9ZJ22-F1
#
_cell.length_a   1.000
_cell.length_b   1.000
_cell.length_c   1.000
_cell.angle_alpha   90.00
_cell.angle_beta   90.00
_cell.angle_gamma   90.00
#
_symmetry.space_group_name_H-M   'P 1'
#
loop_
_entity.id
_entity.type
_entity.pdbx_description
1 polymer ?
#
loop_
_entity_poly.entity_id
_entity_poly.type
_entity_poly.pdbx_seq_one_letter_code
_entity_poly.pdbx_strand_id
1 'polypeptide(L)'
;DLVCYDGGSPSSQCVESAALPFRKRMLAEEDSNNNASSSTELLKGACIVCDDVPARDMTESGVDCSSLGALGAMCKEDGNWLANRFCRRSCFEAGFGYDGDVCCTEGAAASRLLRKSRS
;
A
#
# COMPACT_ATOMS: atom_id res chain seq x y z
N ASP A 1 -43.12 36.08 28.90
CA ASP A 1 -42.08 36.43 27.92
C ASP A 1 -40.71 36.16 28.54
N LEU A 2 -39.85 35.27 28.04
CA LEU A 2 -39.65 34.78 26.67
C LEU A 2 -39.87 33.26 26.53
N VAL A 3 -40.48 32.89 25.40
CA VAL A 3 -40.79 31.52 24.98
C VAL A 3 -39.61 30.95 24.21
N CYS A 4 -39.27 29.71 24.53
CA CYS A 4 -38.28 28.93 23.81
C CYS A 4 -38.95 27.57 23.46
N TYR A 5 -39.08 27.22 22.18
CA TYR A 5 -39.97 26.21 21.57
C TYR A 5 -39.00 25.22 20.80
N ASP A 6 -39.51 24.24 20.05
CA ASP A 6 -38.86 23.52 18.94
C ASP A 6 -40.05 23.13 18.04
N GLY A 7 -40.15 23.68 16.83
CA GLY A 7 -41.46 23.86 16.16
C GLY A 7 -42.08 25.26 16.40
N GLY A 8 -41.22 26.27 16.22
CA GLY A 8 -41.21 27.61 16.80
C GLY A 8 -40.10 27.66 17.86
N SER A 9 -39.60 28.84 18.29
CA SER A 9 -38.71 29.29 19.43
C SER A 9 -37.57 28.38 20.02
N PRO A 10 -36.70 28.77 21.00
CA PRO A 10 -35.40 28.10 21.30
C PRO A 10 -35.22 27.14 22.54
N SER A 11 -34.00 26.70 22.87
CA SER A 11 -33.55 26.49 24.26
C SER A 11 -32.00 26.52 24.37
N SER A 12 -31.54 27.21 25.41
CA SER A 12 -30.15 27.58 25.69
C SER A 12 -29.41 26.47 26.42
N GLN A 13 -28.35 25.94 25.79
CA GLN A 13 -27.06 25.58 26.38
C GLN A 13 -26.99 25.07 27.85
N CYS A 14 -26.39 23.87 27.99
CA CYS A 14 -25.38 23.49 29.01
C CYS A 14 -25.89 23.31 30.46
N VAL A 15 -25.48 22.38 31.31
CA VAL A 15 -24.48 21.30 31.47
C VAL A 15 -24.97 20.45 32.65
N GLU A 16 -24.47 19.24 32.89
CA GLU A 16 -23.81 18.88 34.17
C GLU A 16 -23.33 17.42 34.13
N SER A 17 -22.11 17.22 34.58
CA SER A 17 -21.37 15.97 34.66
C SER A 17 -21.96 14.98 35.66
N ALA A 18 -22.00 13.69 35.32
CA ALA A 18 -22.06 12.64 36.35
C ALA A 18 -21.39 11.32 35.89
N ALA A 19 -20.19 11.11 36.42
CA ALA A 19 -19.61 9.84 36.88
C ALA A 19 -19.39 8.67 35.89
N LEU A 20 -18.11 8.38 35.61
CA LEU A 20 -17.63 7.04 35.27
C LEU A 20 -17.58 6.16 36.53
N PRO A 21 -17.83 4.83 36.42
CA PRO A 21 -16.70 3.91 36.63
C PRO A 21 -16.69 2.64 35.76
N PHE A 22 -15.47 2.29 35.30
CA PHE A 22 -14.85 0.95 35.26
C PHE A 22 -15.66 -0.28 34.79
N ARG A 23 -15.46 -0.71 33.53
CA ARG A 23 -14.66 -1.89 33.08
C ARG A 23 -15.16 -2.51 31.76
N LYS A 24 -14.20 -2.64 30.83
CA LYS A 24 -13.96 -3.75 29.88
C LYS A 24 -15.15 -4.39 29.15
N ARG A 25 -15.20 -4.14 27.83
CA ARG A 25 -15.18 -5.17 26.75
C ARG A 25 -15.10 -4.41 25.41
N MET A 26 -13.91 -4.25 24.83
CA MET A 26 -13.47 -5.03 23.67
C MET A 26 -14.36 -6.26 23.39
N LEU A 27 -15.24 -6.15 22.40
CA LEU A 27 -15.28 -7.00 21.22
C LEU A 27 -16.42 -6.60 20.30
N ALA A 28 -16.02 -6.40 19.04
CA ALA A 28 -16.77 -6.58 17.81
C ALA A 28 -17.83 -5.55 17.42
N GLU A 29 -17.70 -5.19 16.14
CA GLU A 29 -18.70 -4.62 15.24
C GLU A 29 -19.07 -3.17 15.52
N GLU A 30 -18.67 -2.27 14.61
CA GLU A 30 -19.64 -1.77 13.64
C GLU A 30 -18.93 -1.20 12.40
N ASP A 31 -19.58 -1.54 11.29
CA ASP A 31 -19.48 -0.97 9.96
C ASP A 31 -19.40 0.56 10.00
N SER A 32 -18.37 1.16 9.40
CA SER A 32 -18.38 2.60 9.09
C SER A 32 -17.44 2.93 7.93
N ASN A 33 -18.03 2.77 6.76
CA ASN A 33 -18.00 3.71 5.64
C ASN A 33 -17.06 4.95 5.75
N ASN A 34 -16.07 4.94 4.84
CA ASN A 34 -15.72 6.02 3.92
C ASN A 34 -15.36 7.40 4.50
N ASN A 35 -14.08 7.58 4.88
CA ASN A 35 -13.31 8.79 4.52
C ASN A 35 -11.78 8.59 4.69
N ALA A 36 -11.21 7.65 3.93
CA ALA A 36 -9.79 7.56 3.54
C ALA A 36 -9.57 6.48 2.46
N SER A 37 -10.66 6.01 1.85
CA SER A 37 -10.75 4.82 1.02
C SER A 37 -11.04 5.25 -0.41
N SER A 38 -9.99 5.59 -1.16
CA SER A 38 -10.10 5.75 -2.61
C SER A 38 -8.74 5.60 -3.30
N SER A 39 -7.64 5.95 -2.63
CA SER A 39 -6.29 5.83 -3.20
C SER A 39 -5.54 4.55 -2.82
N THR A 40 -6.04 3.77 -1.86
CA THR A 40 -5.34 2.57 -1.32
C THR A 40 -6.06 1.24 -1.60
N GLU A 41 -7.26 1.30 -2.20
CA GLU A 41 -8.04 0.11 -2.60
C GLU A 41 -7.84 -0.27 -4.08
N LEU A 42 -7.42 0.67 -4.94
CA LEU A 42 -7.02 0.39 -6.34
C LEU A 42 -5.63 -0.26 -6.44
N LEU A 43 -4.74 0.03 -5.48
CA LEU A 43 -3.39 -0.54 -5.38
C LEU A 43 -3.36 -1.91 -4.68
N LYS A 44 -4.46 -2.34 -4.05
CA LYS A 44 -4.53 -3.60 -3.31
C LYS A 44 -4.43 -4.85 -4.22
N GLY A 45 -4.55 -4.67 -5.53
CA GLY A 45 -4.51 -5.77 -6.49
C GLY A 45 -3.22 -5.86 -7.30
N ALA A 46 -2.70 -4.77 -7.82
CA ALA A 46 -1.87 -4.85 -9.03
C ALA A 46 -0.37 -4.73 -8.74
N CYS A 47 0.16 -5.66 -7.93
CA CYS A 47 1.57 -5.95 -8.08
C CYS A 47 1.77 -6.72 -9.39
N ILE A 48 2.92 -6.53 -10.02
CA ILE A 48 3.35 -7.25 -11.22
C ILE A 48 4.41 -8.28 -10.83
N VAL A 49 4.45 -9.41 -11.53
CA VAL A 49 5.58 -10.33 -11.39
C VAL A 49 6.77 -9.69 -12.10
N CYS A 50 7.82 -9.38 -11.34
CA CYS A 50 9.06 -8.84 -11.89
C CYS A 50 10.05 -9.97 -12.14
N ASP A 51 10.57 -10.01 -13.36
CA ASP A 51 11.71 -10.81 -13.74
C ASP A 51 13.02 -10.21 -13.20
N ASP A 52 14.08 -11.01 -13.23
CA ASP A 52 15.41 -10.58 -12.79
C ASP A 52 16.44 -10.90 -13.86
N VAL A 53 16.14 -10.46 -15.09
CA VAL A 53 16.95 -10.77 -16.28
C VAL A 53 18.13 -9.79 -16.38
N PRO A 54 19.38 -10.28 -16.38
CA PRO A 54 20.56 -9.43 -16.54
C PRO A 54 20.69 -8.91 -17.98
N ALA A 55 21.42 -7.80 -18.14
CA ALA A 55 21.81 -7.33 -19.46
C ALA A 55 22.72 -8.35 -20.18
N ARG A 56 22.83 -8.26 -21.51
CA ARG A 56 23.71 -9.15 -22.29
C ARG A 56 25.15 -9.10 -21.78
N ASP A 57 25.68 -7.90 -21.56
CA ASP A 57 27.08 -7.72 -21.15
C ASP A 57 27.33 -8.30 -19.75
N MET A 58 26.32 -8.28 -18.88
CA MET A 58 26.35 -8.96 -17.57
C MET A 58 26.33 -10.48 -17.73
N THR A 59 25.48 -11.00 -18.62
CA THR A 59 25.39 -12.43 -18.93
C THR A 59 26.72 -12.95 -19.48
N GLU A 60 27.35 -12.21 -20.40
CA GLU A 60 28.67 -12.53 -20.97
C GLU A 60 29.79 -12.48 -19.92
N SER A 61 29.65 -11.60 -18.92
CA SER A 61 30.59 -11.47 -17.81
C SER A 61 30.31 -12.45 -16.65
N GLY A 62 29.23 -13.24 -16.73
CA GLY A 62 28.81 -14.14 -15.64
C GLY A 62 28.37 -13.39 -14.38
N VAL A 63 27.83 -12.18 -14.52
CA VAL A 63 27.36 -11.35 -13.40
C VAL A 63 25.83 -11.42 -13.35
N ASP A 64 25.31 -11.85 -12.20
CA ASP A 64 23.88 -11.83 -11.94
C ASP A 64 23.42 -10.48 -11.37
N CYS A 65 22.13 -10.20 -11.51
CA CYS A 65 21.48 -8.98 -11.02
C CYS A 65 21.73 -8.71 -9.54
N SER A 66 21.74 -9.75 -8.70
CA SER A 66 21.96 -9.61 -7.25
C SER A 66 23.43 -9.36 -6.86
N SER A 67 24.37 -9.59 -7.78
CA SER A 67 25.81 -9.44 -7.53
C SER A 67 26.35 -8.09 -8.03
N LEU A 68 25.52 -7.30 -8.70
CA LEU A 68 25.91 -6.01 -9.27
C LEU A 68 25.91 -4.91 -8.19
N GLY A 69 27.10 -4.42 -7.83
CA GLY A 69 27.25 -3.34 -6.83
C GLY A 69 26.76 -1.95 -7.29
N ALA A 70 26.51 -1.78 -8.60
CA ALA A 70 26.11 -0.49 -9.20
C ALA A 70 24.63 -0.42 -9.59
N LEU A 71 23.76 -1.25 -8.98
CA LEU A 71 22.32 -1.28 -9.28
C LEU A 71 21.67 0.11 -9.26
N GLY A 72 21.96 0.94 -8.25
CA GLY A 72 21.33 2.26 -8.14
C GLY A 72 21.53 3.16 -9.37
N ALA A 73 22.77 3.27 -9.85
CA ALA A 73 23.08 4.07 -11.04
C ALA A 73 22.46 3.45 -12.31
N MET A 74 22.52 2.12 -12.44
CA MET A 74 21.98 1.43 -13.60
C MET A 74 20.45 1.54 -13.68
N CYS A 75 19.74 1.28 -12.59
CA CYS A 75 18.28 1.27 -12.57
C CYS A 75 17.65 2.68 -12.64
N LYS A 76 18.40 3.75 -12.34
CA LYS A 76 17.87 5.12 -12.28
C LYS A 76 18.41 6.07 -13.34
N GLU A 77 19.63 5.86 -13.81
CA GLU A 77 20.35 6.84 -14.63
C GLU A 77 20.71 6.30 -16.01
N ASP A 78 20.92 4.99 -16.15
CA ASP A 78 21.29 4.40 -17.44
C ASP A 78 20.07 4.26 -18.36
N GLY A 79 20.07 5.03 -19.47
CA GLY A 79 18.95 5.07 -20.41
C GLY A 79 18.64 3.73 -21.07
N ASN A 80 19.65 2.89 -21.31
CA ASN A 80 19.45 1.56 -21.89
C ASN A 80 18.81 0.60 -20.87
N TRP A 81 19.21 0.69 -19.61
CA TRP A 81 18.59 -0.06 -18.52
C TRP A 81 17.17 0.38 -18.24
N LEU A 82 16.90 1.69 -18.23
CA LEU A 82 15.55 2.24 -18.08
C LEU A 82 14.61 1.76 -19.19
N ALA A 83 15.09 1.71 -20.44
CA ALA A 83 14.30 1.28 -21.59
C ALA A 83 14.00 -0.23 -21.56
N ASN A 84 15.00 -1.05 -21.22
CA ASN A 84 14.89 -2.52 -21.25
C ASN A 84 14.45 -3.13 -19.91
N ARG A 85 14.44 -2.35 -18.82
CA ARG A 85 14.10 -2.77 -17.46
C ARG A 85 14.90 -3.99 -16.97
N PHE A 86 16.21 -3.98 -17.19
CA PHE A 86 17.08 -5.06 -16.71
C PHE A 86 17.04 -5.19 -15.19
N CYS A 87 17.21 -6.42 -14.69
CA CYS A 87 17.26 -6.70 -13.26
C CYS A 87 16.08 -6.10 -12.47
N ARG A 88 14.89 -6.10 -13.06
CA ARG A 88 13.70 -5.41 -12.56
C ARG A 88 13.38 -5.71 -11.10
N ARG A 89 13.47 -6.98 -10.71
CA ARG A 89 13.27 -7.42 -9.33
C ARG A 89 14.39 -6.98 -8.40
N SER A 90 15.66 -7.20 -8.76
CA SER A 90 16.80 -6.74 -7.95
C SER A 90 16.80 -5.21 -7.78
N CYS A 91 16.48 -4.45 -8.83
CA CYS A 91 16.29 -3.00 -8.76
C CYS A 91 15.19 -2.63 -7.74
N PHE A 92 14.04 -3.30 -7.79
CA PHE A 92 12.94 -3.05 -6.87
C PHE A 92 13.28 -3.40 -5.41
N GLU A 93 13.87 -4.57 -5.16
CA GLU A 93 14.27 -5.02 -3.83
C GLU A 93 15.37 -4.13 -3.22
N ALA A 94 16.24 -3.56 -4.06
CA ALA A 94 17.25 -2.59 -3.66
C ALA A 94 16.72 -1.16 -3.44
N GLY A 95 15.42 -0.90 -3.67
CA GLY A 95 14.82 0.43 -3.53
C GLY A 95 15.02 1.36 -4.74
N PHE A 96 15.50 0.83 -5.86
CA PHE A 96 15.74 1.52 -7.12
C PHE A 96 14.81 1.03 -8.23
N GLY A 97 13.59 0.60 -7.89
CA GLY A 97 12.61 0.12 -8.86
C GLY A 97 12.32 1.15 -9.96
N TYR A 98 11.99 0.67 -11.15
CA TYR A 98 11.63 1.52 -12.27
C TYR A 98 10.26 2.19 -12.03
N ASP A 99 10.08 3.38 -12.60
CA ASP A 99 8.84 4.14 -12.41
C ASP A 99 7.62 3.38 -12.93
N GLY A 100 6.60 3.28 -12.07
CA GLY A 100 5.36 2.54 -12.33
C GLY A 100 5.44 1.05 -12.01
N ASP A 101 6.61 0.52 -11.67
CA ASP A 101 6.75 -0.89 -11.30
C ASP A 101 6.47 -1.11 -9.82
N VAL A 102 5.53 -2.01 -9.54
CA VAL A 102 5.25 -2.50 -8.18
C VAL A 102 5.42 -4.01 -8.21
N CYS A 103 6.62 -4.50 -7.88
CA CYS A 103 6.89 -5.93 -7.93
C CYS A 103 6.12 -6.67 -6.84
N CYS A 104 5.54 -7.82 -7.20
CA CYS A 104 4.98 -8.73 -6.23
C CYS A 104 6.11 -9.30 -5.37
N THR A 105 6.08 -8.97 -4.09
CA THR A 105 6.87 -9.70 -3.09
C THR A 105 6.07 -10.89 -2.59
N GLU A 106 6.74 -11.86 -1.98
CA GLU A 106 6.16 -13.13 -1.50
C GLU A 106 4.89 -12.97 -0.62
N GLY A 107 4.63 -11.79 -0.05
CA GLY A 107 3.40 -11.50 0.71
C GLY A 107 2.20 -11.01 -0.13
N ALA A 108 2.43 -10.40 -1.29
CA ALA A 108 1.39 -9.77 -2.11
C ALA A 108 0.75 -10.76 -3.12
N ALA A 109 1.53 -11.73 -3.62
CA ALA A 109 1.01 -12.77 -4.51
C ALA A 109 0.18 -13.84 -3.77
N ALA A 110 0.57 -14.17 -2.53
CA ALA A 110 -0.10 -15.19 -1.71
C ALA A 110 -1.55 -14.84 -1.37
N SER A 111 -1.86 -13.55 -1.22
CA SER A 111 -3.21 -13.06 -0.93
C SER A 111 -4.18 -13.18 -2.12
N ARG A 112 -3.68 -13.47 -3.33
CA ARG A 112 -4.48 -13.76 -4.53
C ARG A 112 -4.74 -15.26 -4.72
N LEU A 113 -3.79 -16.12 -4.34
CA LEU A 113 -3.93 -17.58 -4.43
C LEU A 113 -4.84 -18.18 -3.34
N LEU A 114 -4.85 -17.59 -2.14
CA LEU A 114 -5.74 -18.03 -1.05
C LEU A 114 -7.24 -17.75 -1.30
N ARG A 115 -7.58 -16.91 -2.29
CA ARG A 115 -8.98 -16.63 -2.67
C ARG A 115 -9.54 -17.67 -3.64
N LYS A 116 -8.69 -18.46 -4.32
CA LYS A 116 -9.12 -19.49 -5.29
C LYS A 116 -9.36 -20.87 -4.67
N SER A 117 -8.91 -21.09 -3.44
CA SER A 117 -9.02 -22.38 -2.73
C SER A 117 -10.27 -22.52 -1.85
N ARG A 118 -11.18 -21.52 -1.86
CA ARG A 118 -12.52 -21.63 -1.27
C ARG A 118 -13.55 -21.69 -2.39
N SER A 119 -13.77 -22.89 -2.93
CA SER A 119 -14.93 -23.28 -3.72
C SER A 119 -15.32 -24.69 -3.35
#